data_AF-A0A4Q6DQ63-F1
#
_entry.id   AF-A0A4Q6DQ63-F1
#
_cell.length_a   1.000
_cell.length_b   1.000
_cell.length_c   1.000
_cell.angle_alpha   90.00
_cell.angle_beta   90.00
_cell.angle_gamma   90.00
#
_symmetry.space_group_name_H-M   'P 1'
#
loop_
_entity.id
_entity.type
_entity.pdbx_description
1 polymer ?
#
loop_
_entity_poly.entity_id
_entity_poly.type
_entity_poly.pdbx_seq_one_letter_code
_entity_poly.pdbx_strand_id
1 'polypeptide(L)'
;MKKLLLLVVAFLPVFVFGQANLVRWNGVSNGFTATVLNSNVSSSSMSNQGGVSLSNDGQYNQWFTMGNWPNPSQNSGGRDATKYIQYTITPNANYQIVLNDFKFRVRTQGGTANYQVLYSKDPAFLTGVYTLIPNTGITGSWANSPSNSLSSVNPVLPISGSSTVYIRFYAYNTYNAVQIEHSWGGTVGATISGTVSLTTPPAPVAVNDPVATAHNTAATINVLNNDTVNGLASTVAVVSGQGPTNGTVSVNSSTQIVTYTPANGFTGVDTFKYKVTNANGTSNEATVTVNVAPRANNDTASANQNVATAISVLTNDVTSGTATVNITQQPSNGSATVNGSGQIVYTSAGTFTGATTIKYTVTTTHGTSNEATVTVNVVPPVPVAVNDAANTLQNQAVTIN
;
A
#
# COMPACT_ATOMS: atom_id res chain seq x y z
N MET A 1 12.90 38.47 10.24
CA MET A 1 12.70 37.03 10.45
C MET A 1 11.36 36.81 11.15
N LYS A 2 10.28 36.50 10.41
CA LYS A 2 8.99 36.12 11.01
C LYS A 2 8.81 34.62 10.72
N LYS A 3 8.91 33.78 11.76
CA LYS A 3 8.62 32.35 11.68
C LYS A 3 7.10 32.20 11.54
N LEU A 4 6.65 31.77 10.37
CA LEU A 4 5.26 31.36 10.15
C LEU A 4 5.11 29.96 10.76
N LEU A 5 4.38 29.88 11.88
CA LEU A 5 4.05 28.62 12.53
C LEU A 5 2.86 28.00 11.75
N LEU A 6 3.14 27.02 10.90
CA LEU A 6 2.11 26.29 10.17
C LEU A 6 1.49 25.24 11.11
N LEU A 7 0.32 25.56 11.67
CA LEU A 7 -0.49 24.62 12.42
C LEU A 7 -1.15 23.66 11.43
N VAL A 8 -0.56 22.47 11.24
CA VAL A 8 -1.19 21.39 10.47
C VAL A 8 -2.26 20.75 11.36
N VAL A 9 -3.51 21.18 11.19
CA VAL A 9 -4.67 20.44 11.71
C VAL A 9 -4.87 19.24 10.79
N ALA A 10 -4.29 18.11 11.17
CA ALA A 10 -4.57 16.84 10.52
C ALA A 10 -6.01 16.43 10.80
N PHE A 11 -6.92 16.69 9.87
CA PHE A 11 -8.23 16.07 9.84
C PHE A 11 -8.05 14.60 9.44
N LEU A 12 -7.96 13.70 10.42
CA LEU A 12 -8.21 12.29 10.17
C LEU A 12 -9.70 12.11 9.86
N PRO A 13 -10.09 11.48 8.75
CA PRO A 13 -11.41 10.87 8.67
C PRO A 13 -11.36 9.63 9.56
N VAL A 14 -11.50 9.81 10.87
CA VAL A 14 -11.99 8.71 11.70
C VAL A 14 -13.43 8.53 11.23
N PHE A 15 -13.69 7.47 10.46
CA PHE A 15 -15.06 7.01 10.23
C PHE A 15 -15.58 6.48 11.57
N VAL A 16 -15.94 7.40 12.46
CA VAL A 16 -16.67 7.11 13.68
C VAL A 16 -18.09 6.81 13.24
N PHE A 17 -18.40 5.52 13.09
CA PHE A 17 -19.78 5.12 13.08
C PHE A 17 -20.35 5.45 14.47
N GLY A 18 -21.44 6.23 14.50
CA GLY A 18 -22.14 6.57 15.74
C GLY A 18 -22.49 5.32 16.55
N GLN A 19 -22.78 5.50 17.84
CA GLN A 19 -23.13 4.40 18.74
C GLN A 19 -24.18 3.48 18.12
N ALA A 20 -23.92 2.17 18.13
CA ALA A 20 -24.84 1.15 17.64
C ALA A 20 -24.97 -0.01 18.63
N ASN A 21 -26.10 -0.70 18.58
CA ASN A 21 -26.22 -2.02 19.22
C ASN A 21 -25.34 -3.00 18.45
N LEU A 22 -24.45 -3.71 19.16
CA LEU A 22 -23.47 -4.60 18.55
C LEU A 22 -23.98 -6.03 18.54
N VAL A 23 -24.44 -6.50 19.69
CA VAL A 23 -24.89 -7.89 19.93
C VAL A 23 -26.04 -7.88 20.91
N ARG A 24 -27.04 -8.75 20.67
CA ARG A 24 -28.17 -8.99 21.58
C ARG A 24 -28.37 -10.48 21.81
N TRP A 25 -28.47 -10.90 23.06
CA TRP A 25 -28.89 -12.26 23.40
C TRP A 25 -30.41 -12.31 23.50
N ASN A 26 -31.03 -12.86 22.46
CA ASN A 26 -32.48 -13.10 22.37
C ASN A 26 -32.74 -14.61 22.48
N GLY A 27 -33.90 -15.01 22.98
CA GLY A 27 -34.16 -16.42 23.31
C GLY A 27 -34.40 -17.35 22.11
N VAL A 28 -33.83 -17.07 20.92
CA VAL A 28 -34.07 -17.83 19.68
C VAL A 28 -33.78 -19.32 19.86
N SER A 29 -34.71 -20.17 19.41
CA SER A 29 -34.58 -21.64 19.36
C SER A 29 -34.26 -22.31 20.71
N ASN A 30 -34.83 -21.82 21.81
CA ASN A 30 -34.53 -22.23 23.19
C ASN A 30 -33.04 -22.04 23.55
N GLY A 31 -32.29 -21.35 22.68
CA GLY A 31 -30.87 -21.19 22.78
C GLY A 31 -30.49 -19.99 23.64
N PHE A 32 -29.22 -19.96 24.01
CA PHE A 32 -28.56 -18.84 24.64
C PHE A 32 -27.78 -18.03 23.61
N THR A 33 -28.19 -18.10 22.35
CA THR A 33 -27.44 -17.61 21.20
C THR A 33 -27.52 -16.09 21.12
N ALA A 34 -26.43 -15.49 20.67
CA ALA A 34 -26.37 -14.09 20.36
C ALA A 34 -26.88 -13.82 18.94
N THR A 35 -27.77 -12.85 18.79
CA THR A 35 -28.02 -12.17 17.52
C THR A 35 -26.99 -11.06 17.34
N VAL A 36 -26.16 -11.21 16.32
CA VAL A 36 -25.18 -10.18 15.91
C VAL A 36 -25.91 -9.09 15.14
N LEU A 37 -25.87 -7.86 15.65
CA LEU A 37 -26.55 -6.69 15.08
C LEU A 37 -25.60 -5.80 14.26
N ASN A 38 -24.29 -5.95 14.45
CA ASN A 38 -23.26 -5.31 13.64
C ASN A 38 -22.38 -6.39 12.98
N SER A 39 -22.30 -6.41 11.65
CA SER A 39 -21.57 -7.45 10.91
C SER A 39 -20.06 -7.47 11.16
N ASN A 40 -19.49 -6.43 11.77
CA ASN A 40 -18.06 -6.30 12.05
C ASN A 40 -17.67 -6.86 13.43
N VAL A 41 -18.61 -7.52 14.11
CA VAL A 41 -18.37 -8.19 15.39
C VAL A 41 -18.90 -9.62 15.33
N SER A 42 -18.38 -10.45 16.21
CA SER A 42 -18.85 -11.80 16.48
C SER A 42 -19.09 -11.98 17.97
N SER A 43 -19.81 -13.04 18.33
CA SER A 43 -20.15 -13.36 19.72
C SER A 43 -20.41 -14.85 19.86
N SER A 44 -20.36 -15.35 21.10
CA SER A 44 -20.76 -16.72 21.42
C SER A 44 -22.04 -16.74 22.25
N SER A 45 -22.67 -17.90 22.32
CA SER A 45 -23.80 -18.13 23.23
C SER A 45 -23.42 -17.83 24.68
N MET A 46 -24.39 -17.41 25.50
CA MET A 46 -24.14 -17.26 26.93
C MET A 46 -23.71 -18.60 27.53
N SER A 47 -22.83 -18.53 28.53
CA SER A 47 -22.35 -19.68 29.27
C SER A 47 -22.44 -19.43 30.78
N ASN A 48 -22.46 -20.49 31.56
CA ASN A 48 -22.54 -20.50 33.01
C ASN A 48 -21.32 -21.24 33.59
N GLN A 49 -20.85 -20.83 34.77
CA GLN A 49 -19.74 -21.46 35.48
C GLN A 49 -20.06 -21.67 36.96
N GLY A 50 -19.34 -22.59 37.62
CA GLY A 50 -19.41 -22.78 39.07
C GLY A 50 -20.70 -23.44 39.55
N GLY A 51 -21.40 -24.18 38.67
CA GLY A 51 -22.66 -24.85 38.99
C GLY A 51 -23.89 -23.93 39.04
N VAL A 52 -23.76 -22.66 38.62
CA VAL A 52 -24.90 -21.78 38.30
C VAL A 52 -25.75 -22.48 37.25
N SER A 53 -27.07 -22.52 37.38
CA SER A 53 -27.94 -23.04 36.32
C SER A 53 -28.30 -21.93 35.35
N LEU A 54 -28.45 -22.26 34.06
CA LEU A 54 -28.91 -21.36 33.02
C LEU A 54 -29.96 -22.08 32.17
N SER A 55 -31.19 -21.58 32.16
CA SER A 55 -32.29 -22.15 31.39
C SER A 55 -33.05 -21.08 30.60
N ASN A 56 -33.59 -21.49 29.46
CA ASN A 56 -34.49 -20.70 28.63
C ASN A 56 -35.73 -21.55 28.40
N ASP A 57 -36.86 -21.18 29.01
CA ASP A 57 -38.08 -21.99 29.01
C ASP A 57 -38.99 -21.70 27.80
N GLY A 58 -38.35 -21.31 26.70
CA GLY A 58 -38.93 -21.22 25.36
C GLY A 58 -39.95 -20.10 25.13
N GLN A 59 -40.79 -20.28 24.09
CA GLN A 59 -41.76 -19.27 23.61
C GLN A 59 -42.76 -18.76 24.66
N TYR A 60 -42.96 -19.50 25.76
CA TYR A 60 -43.93 -19.17 26.81
C TYR A 60 -43.38 -18.21 27.87
N ASN A 61 -42.07 -18.24 28.13
CA ASN A 61 -41.42 -17.45 29.16
C ASN A 61 -40.34 -16.57 28.52
N GLN A 62 -40.63 -15.28 28.42
CA GLN A 62 -39.79 -14.26 27.78
C GLN A 62 -38.62 -13.81 28.69
N TRP A 63 -37.92 -14.75 29.30
CA TRP A 63 -36.75 -14.49 30.13
C TRP A 63 -35.80 -15.69 30.25
N PHE A 64 -34.52 -15.40 30.45
CA PHE A 64 -33.51 -16.37 30.83
C PHE A 64 -33.57 -16.54 32.34
N THR A 65 -33.68 -17.77 32.83
CA THR A 65 -33.68 -18.06 34.27
C THR A 65 -32.31 -18.57 34.68
N MET A 66 -31.73 -17.94 35.69
CA MET A 66 -30.40 -18.25 36.20
C MET A 66 -30.50 -18.56 37.70
N GLY A 67 -30.07 -19.74 38.12
CA GLY A 67 -30.24 -20.21 39.50
C GLY A 67 -28.95 -20.74 40.13
N ASN A 68 -29.08 -21.36 41.29
CA ASN A 68 -27.94 -21.89 42.09
C ASN A 68 -26.90 -20.82 42.44
N TRP A 69 -27.36 -19.60 42.66
CA TRP A 69 -26.55 -18.48 43.13
C TRP A 69 -26.17 -18.67 44.59
N PRO A 70 -25.04 -18.09 45.03
CA PRO A 70 -24.67 -18.05 46.44
C PRO A 70 -25.79 -17.43 47.28
N ASN A 71 -26.28 -18.21 48.23
CA ASN A 71 -27.30 -17.76 49.17
C ASN A 71 -26.66 -17.16 50.45
N PRO A 72 -27.44 -16.46 51.30
CA PRO A 72 -26.91 -15.83 52.50
C PRO A 72 -26.14 -16.79 53.43
N SER A 73 -26.49 -18.08 53.47
CA SER A 73 -25.85 -19.08 54.33
C SER A 73 -24.49 -19.59 53.81
N GLN A 74 -24.18 -19.40 52.53
CA GLN A 74 -22.99 -20.01 51.89
C GLN A 74 -21.75 -19.12 51.88
N ASN A 75 -21.93 -17.79 51.88
CA ASN A 75 -20.81 -16.83 51.83
C ASN A 75 -21.17 -15.50 52.51
N SER A 76 -21.97 -15.54 53.59
CA SER A 76 -22.51 -14.35 54.26
C SER A 76 -23.26 -13.39 53.32
N GLY A 77 -23.86 -13.94 52.26
CA GLY A 77 -24.51 -13.15 51.21
C GLY A 77 -23.56 -12.38 50.30
N GLY A 78 -22.27 -12.74 50.24
CA GLY A 78 -21.27 -12.15 49.35
C GLY A 78 -21.22 -12.79 47.97
N ARG A 79 -20.61 -12.06 47.01
CA ARG A 79 -20.34 -12.54 45.66
C ARG A 79 -19.32 -13.70 45.68
N ASP A 80 -19.61 -14.78 44.95
CA ASP A 80 -18.64 -15.83 44.62
C ASP A 80 -18.09 -15.58 43.21
N ALA A 81 -16.77 -15.40 43.09
CA ALA A 81 -16.12 -15.09 41.81
C ALA A 81 -16.11 -16.28 40.82
N THR A 82 -16.36 -17.49 41.29
CA THR A 82 -16.36 -18.71 40.45
C THR A 82 -17.73 -19.02 39.85
N LYS A 83 -18.80 -18.35 40.32
CA LYS A 83 -20.18 -18.54 39.91
C LYS A 83 -20.69 -17.35 39.11
N TYR A 84 -20.82 -17.50 37.80
CA TYR A 84 -21.21 -16.42 36.91
C TYR A 84 -21.92 -16.91 35.65
N ILE A 85 -22.62 -15.97 35.00
CA ILE A 85 -23.02 -16.06 33.60
C ILE A 85 -22.09 -15.18 32.78
N GLN A 86 -21.63 -15.66 31.62
CA GLN A 86 -20.69 -14.96 30.76
C GLN A 86 -21.28 -14.67 29.38
N TYR A 87 -21.09 -13.42 28.96
CA TYR A 87 -21.34 -12.89 27.63
C TYR A 87 -20.00 -12.61 26.95
N THR A 88 -19.92 -12.84 25.64
CA THR A 88 -18.67 -12.68 24.88
C THR A 88 -18.90 -11.88 23.61
N ILE A 89 -17.98 -10.97 23.32
CA ILE A 89 -17.96 -10.19 22.08
C ILE A 89 -16.52 -10.07 21.58
N THR A 90 -16.35 -10.23 20.27
CA THR A 90 -15.06 -10.17 19.60
C THR A 90 -15.21 -9.34 18.31
N PRO A 91 -14.41 -8.28 18.09
CA PRO A 91 -14.37 -7.61 16.80
C PRO A 91 -13.85 -8.57 15.73
N ASN A 92 -14.32 -8.43 14.50
CA ASN A 92 -13.72 -9.12 13.37
C ASN A 92 -12.27 -8.64 13.16
N ALA A 93 -11.51 -9.38 12.35
CA ALA A 93 -10.19 -8.95 11.92
C ALA A 93 -10.25 -7.53 11.36
N ASN A 94 -9.26 -6.71 11.73
CA ASN A 94 -9.14 -5.30 11.33
C ASN A 94 -10.20 -4.34 11.90
N TYR A 95 -11.00 -4.75 12.88
CA TYR A 95 -11.93 -3.85 13.57
C TYR A 95 -11.54 -3.67 15.04
N GLN A 96 -11.84 -2.48 15.55
CA GLN A 96 -11.83 -2.18 16.96
C GLN A 96 -13.22 -1.80 17.47
N ILE A 97 -13.55 -2.29 18.66
CA ILE A 97 -14.78 -1.93 19.37
C ILE A 97 -14.44 -1.08 20.59
N VAL A 98 -15.22 -0.02 20.78
CA VAL A 98 -15.28 0.74 22.04
C VAL A 98 -16.66 0.50 22.63
N LEU A 99 -16.75 -0.30 23.70
CA LEU A 99 -18.02 -0.60 24.36
C LEU A 99 -18.57 0.66 25.03
N ASN A 100 -19.88 0.89 24.94
CA ASN A 100 -20.54 2.03 25.58
C ASN A 100 -21.58 1.63 26.63
N ASP A 101 -22.39 0.60 26.38
CA ASP A 101 -23.45 0.22 27.32
C ASP A 101 -23.74 -1.29 27.30
N PHE A 102 -24.23 -1.82 28.42
CA PHE A 102 -24.78 -3.16 28.53
C PHE A 102 -26.16 -3.08 29.19
N LYS A 103 -27.19 -3.19 28.35
CA LYS A 103 -28.59 -2.96 28.74
C LYS A 103 -29.36 -4.27 28.84
N PHE A 104 -30.09 -4.45 29.94
CA PHE A 104 -31.02 -5.57 30.12
C PHE A 104 -32.12 -5.20 31.13
N ARG A 105 -33.19 -6.01 31.17
CA ARG A 105 -34.19 -5.97 32.25
C ARG A 105 -34.03 -7.19 33.12
N VAL A 106 -34.05 -7.00 34.43
CA VAL A 106 -33.76 -8.05 35.41
C VAL A 106 -34.77 -8.05 36.55
N ARG A 107 -35.06 -9.23 37.10
CA ARG A 107 -35.78 -9.43 38.36
C ARG A 107 -35.30 -10.69 39.07
N THR A 108 -35.77 -10.90 40.29
CA THR A 108 -35.71 -12.20 40.97
C THR A 108 -37.03 -12.94 40.79
N GLN A 109 -37.03 -14.26 40.90
CA GLN A 109 -38.25 -15.09 40.93
C GLN A 109 -39.05 -14.94 42.25
N GLY A 110 -38.63 -14.04 43.13
CA GLY A 110 -39.20 -13.80 44.45
C GLY A 110 -38.14 -13.25 45.39
N GLY A 111 -38.57 -12.55 46.43
CA GLY A 111 -37.67 -11.95 47.43
C GLY A 111 -36.74 -10.90 46.83
N THR A 112 -35.48 -10.92 47.28
CA THR A 112 -34.44 -9.99 46.85
C THR A 112 -33.16 -10.74 46.49
N ALA A 113 -32.31 -10.07 45.72
CA ALA A 113 -30.94 -10.50 45.46
C ALA A 113 -30.07 -9.26 45.22
N ASN A 114 -28.76 -9.48 45.15
CA ASN A 114 -27.81 -8.50 44.64
C ASN A 114 -27.21 -9.03 43.34
N TYR A 115 -26.83 -8.13 42.44
CA TYR A 115 -26.04 -8.48 41.27
C TYR A 115 -24.94 -7.47 41.00
N GLN A 116 -23.92 -7.91 40.27
CA GLN A 116 -22.82 -7.09 39.79
C GLN A 116 -22.42 -7.56 38.39
N VAL A 117 -22.00 -6.63 37.52
CA VAL A 117 -21.47 -6.98 36.20
C VAL A 117 -20.04 -6.46 36.07
N LEU A 118 -19.13 -7.36 35.73
CA LEU A 118 -17.71 -7.05 35.51
C LEU A 118 -17.31 -7.40 34.08
N TYR A 119 -16.24 -6.80 33.57
CA TYR A 119 -15.67 -7.21 32.28
C TYR A 119 -14.14 -7.23 32.32
N SER A 120 -13.55 -8.04 31.44
CA SER A 120 -12.11 -8.12 31.22
C SER A 120 -11.81 -8.63 29.81
N LYS A 121 -10.60 -8.35 29.32
CA LYS A 121 -9.99 -9.05 28.18
C LYS A 121 -9.29 -10.35 28.57
N ASP A 122 -8.99 -10.50 29.86
CA ASP A 122 -8.41 -11.72 30.40
C ASP A 122 -9.53 -12.74 30.63
N PRO A 123 -9.55 -13.88 29.92
CA PRO A 123 -10.57 -14.92 30.09
C PRO A 123 -10.59 -15.49 31.51
N ALA A 124 -9.49 -15.41 32.26
CA ALA A 124 -9.41 -15.87 33.64
C ALA A 124 -9.89 -14.83 34.66
N PHE A 125 -10.10 -13.56 34.24
CA PHE A 125 -10.42 -12.44 35.13
C PHE A 125 -9.39 -12.22 36.25
N LEU A 126 -8.11 -12.49 35.99
CA LEU A 126 -7.02 -12.25 36.97
C LEU A 126 -6.48 -10.82 36.84
N THR A 127 -6.51 -10.27 35.62
CA THR A 127 -5.99 -8.93 35.30
C THR A 127 -7.02 -8.10 34.53
N GLY A 128 -6.86 -6.77 34.56
CA GLY A 128 -7.68 -5.86 33.75
C GLY A 128 -9.18 -6.00 33.97
N VAL A 129 -9.60 -6.22 35.22
CA VAL A 129 -11.02 -6.40 35.59
C VAL A 129 -11.64 -5.06 35.95
N TYR A 130 -12.73 -4.73 35.28
CA TYR A 130 -13.42 -3.45 35.41
C TYR A 130 -14.89 -3.65 35.78
N THR A 131 -15.46 -2.72 36.55
CA THR A 131 -16.84 -2.84 37.06
C THR A 131 -17.82 -2.13 36.14
N LEU A 132 -18.56 -2.88 35.34
CA LEU A 132 -19.56 -2.35 34.42
C LEU A 132 -20.85 -1.91 35.14
N ILE A 133 -21.38 -2.76 36.00
CA ILE A 133 -22.50 -2.43 36.89
C ILE A 133 -22.04 -2.72 38.32
N PRO A 134 -22.04 -1.72 39.23
CA PRO A 134 -21.67 -1.92 40.61
C PRO A 134 -22.69 -2.82 41.31
N ASN A 135 -22.40 -3.21 42.55
CA ASN A 135 -23.36 -3.96 43.36
C ASN A 135 -24.73 -3.26 43.37
N THR A 136 -25.74 -3.94 42.83
CA THR A 136 -27.09 -3.40 42.64
C THR A 136 -28.09 -4.40 43.19
N GLY A 137 -29.01 -3.92 44.04
CA GLY A 137 -30.11 -4.71 44.56
C GLY A 137 -31.20 -4.93 43.51
N ILE A 138 -31.82 -6.11 43.52
CA ILE A 138 -32.95 -6.49 42.67
C ILE A 138 -34.06 -7.13 43.49
N THR A 139 -35.31 -6.90 43.07
CA THR A 139 -36.52 -7.41 43.72
C THR A 139 -37.30 -8.31 42.75
N GLY A 140 -38.51 -8.72 43.11
CA GLY A 140 -39.41 -9.49 42.23
C GLY A 140 -39.99 -8.70 41.05
N SER A 141 -39.84 -7.36 41.04
CA SER A 141 -40.33 -6.50 39.97
C SER A 141 -39.28 -6.31 38.88
N TRP A 142 -39.71 -6.28 37.62
CA TRP A 142 -38.83 -6.00 36.49
C TRP A 142 -38.24 -4.59 36.57
N ALA A 143 -36.91 -4.51 36.60
CA ALA A 143 -36.17 -3.25 36.55
C ALA A 143 -35.20 -3.23 35.36
N ASN A 144 -34.96 -2.04 34.81
CA ASN A 144 -33.86 -1.85 33.87
C ASN A 144 -32.53 -1.90 34.63
N SER A 145 -31.49 -2.44 33.99
CA SER A 145 -30.12 -2.26 34.45
C SER A 145 -29.81 -0.76 34.59
N PRO A 146 -29.06 -0.33 35.63
CA PRO A 146 -28.62 1.06 35.76
C PRO A 146 -27.95 1.53 34.47
N SER A 147 -28.21 2.78 34.08
CA SER A 147 -27.52 3.42 32.96
C SER A 147 -26.11 3.80 33.41
N ASN A 148 -25.16 2.87 33.29
CA ASN A 148 -23.75 3.17 33.45
C ASN A 148 -23.12 3.20 32.06
N SER A 149 -22.85 4.41 31.55
CA SER A 149 -22.01 4.51 30.37
C SER A 149 -20.62 3.98 30.73
N LEU A 150 -20.16 2.99 29.98
CA LEU A 150 -18.81 2.44 30.06
C LEU A 150 -17.72 3.53 29.96
N SER A 151 -18.07 4.72 29.44
CA SER A 151 -17.17 5.86 29.21
C SER A 151 -16.89 6.76 30.43
N SER A 152 -17.69 6.71 31.51
CA SER A 152 -17.54 7.66 32.62
C SER A 152 -16.89 7.10 33.90
N VAL A 153 -16.72 5.77 34.01
CA VAL A 153 -16.21 5.13 35.25
C VAL A 153 -15.14 4.04 35.01
N ASN A 154 -14.96 3.52 33.79
CA ASN A 154 -13.89 2.57 33.47
C ASN A 154 -13.16 2.96 32.19
N PRO A 155 -11.85 2.65 32.06
CA PRO A 155 -11.20 2.74 30.77
C PRO A 155 -11.87 1.76 29.80
N VAL A 156 -12.51 2.31 28.76
CA VAL A 156 -12.98 1.50 27.64
C VAL A 156 -11.76 1.02 26.90
N LEU A 157 -11.39 -0.25 27.09
CA LEU A 157 -10.27 -0.84 26.38
C LEU A 157 -10.67 -0.97 24.90
N PRO A 158 -10.02 -0.27 23.95
CA PRO A 158 -10.25 -0.53 22.54
C PRO A 158 -9.95 -2.01 22.29
N ILE A 159 -10.97 -2.77 21.92
CA ILE A 159 -10.86 -4.19 21.65
C ILE A 159 -10.44 -4.29 20.20
N SER A 160 -9.17 -4.60 19.91
CA SER A 160 -8.63 -4.63 18.54
C SER A 160 -8.17 -6.02 18.15
N GLY A 161 -8.09 -6.29 16.84
CA GLY A 161 -7.35 -7.43 16.29
C GLY A 161 -7.78 -8.79 16.85
N SER A 162 -9.06 -9.14 16.70
CA SER A 162 -9.64 -10.40 17.19
C SER A 162 -9.53 -10.65 18.70
N SER A 163 -9.15 -9.66 19.51
CA SER A 163 -9.17 -9.76 20.98
C SER A 163 -10.61 -9.91 21.48
N THR A 164 -10.89 -10.85 22.37
CA THR A 164 -12.23 -11.01 22.96
C THR A 164 -12.38 -10.18 24.23
N VAL A 165 -13.59 -9.65 24.47
CA VAL A 165 -14.00 -9.18 25.80
C VAL A 165 -15.03 -10.13 26.39
N TYR A 166 -14.81 -10.44 27.66
CA TYR A 166 -15.64 -11.28 28.49
C TYR A 166 -16.38 -10.40 29.49
N ILE A 167 -17.70 -10.50 29.53
CA ILE A 167 -18.56 -9.77 30.46
C ILE A 167 -19.25 -10.80 31.34
N ARG A 168 -19.01 -10.72 32.66
CA ARG A 168 -19.55 -11.67 33.64
C ARG A 168 -20.62 -11.00 34.50
N PHE A 169 -21.79 -11.61 34.53
CA PHE A 169 -22.91 -11.29 35.42
C PHE A 169 -22.84 -12.22 36.64
N TYR A 170 -22.83 -11.61 37.83
CA TYR A 170 -22.84 -12.30 39.11
C TYR A 170 -24.12 -11.94 39.83
N ALA A 171 -24.86 -12.92 40.35
CA ALA A 171 -25.89 -12.69 41.35
C ALA A 171 -25.58 -13.46 42.64
N TYR A 172 -26.05 -12.92 43.76
CA TYR A 172 -25.74 -13.44 45.09
C TYR A 172 -26.72 -12.90 46.13
N ASN A 173 -26.61 -13.37 47.37
CA ASN A 173 -27.49 -13.02 48.47
C ASN A 173 -28.96 -13.38 48.21
N THR A 174 -29.21 -14.56 47.61
CA THR A 174 -30.57 -14.98 47.28
C THR A 174 -30.74 -16.49 47.34
N TYR A 175 -31.95 -16.94 47.69
CA TYR A 175 -32.38 -18.33 47.55
C TYR A 175 -33.13 -18.57 46.23
N ASN A 176 -33.41 -17.51 45.48
CA ASN A 176 -34.28 -17.56 44.31
C ASN A 176 -33.47 -17.43 43.01
N ALA A 177 -34.06 -17.85 41.90
CA ALA A 177 -33.48 -17.59 40.59
C ALA A 177 -33.54 -16.10 40.24
N VAL A 178 -32.59 -15.66 39.43
CA VAL A 178 -32.57 -14.34 38.78
C VAL A 178 -32.99 -14.51 37.34
N GLN A 179 -33.80 -13.60 36.83
CA GLN A 179 -34.35 -13.64 35.49
C GLN A 179 -33.95 -12.40 34.69
N ILE A 180 -33.50 -12.59 33.46
CA ILE A 180 -33.25 -11.50 32.50
C ILE A 180 -34.24 -11.60 31.35
N GLU A 181 -34.99 -10.52 31.10
CA GLU A 181 -36.02 -10.47 30.06
C GLU A 181 -35.40 -10.58 28.66
N HIS A 182 -36.06 -11.32 27.77
CA HIS A 182 -35.73 -11.41 26.35
C HIS A 182 -37.02 -11.56 25.53
N SER A 183 -36.94 -11.46 24.22
CA SER A 183 -38.01 -11.92 23.34
C SER A 183 -37.51 -12.94 22.33
N TRP A 184 -38.38 -13.85 21.91
CA TRP A 184 -38.03 -14.90 20.95
C TRP A 184 -37.72 -14.30 19.58
N GLY A 185 -36.44 -14.20 19.21
CA GLY A 185 -36.02 -13.57 17.95
C GLY A 185 -36.30 -12.07 17.85
N GLY A 186 -36.77 -11.43 18.92
CA GLY A 186 -37.20 -10.04 18.91
C GLY A 186 -36.11 -9.05 19.34
N THR A 187 -36.57 -7.85 19.71
CA THR A 187 -35.71 -6.71 20.05
C THR A 187 -35.37 -6.60 21.54
N VAL A 188 -35.90 -7.50 22.37
CA VAL A 188 -35.71 -7.51 23.83
C VAL A 188 -34.69 -8.57 24.19
N GLY A 189 -33.77 -8.23 25.08
CA GLY A 189 -32.69 -9.10 25.53
C GLY A 189 -31.50 -8.30 26.03
N ALA A 190 -30.57 -8.99 26.71
CA ALA A 190 -29.31 -8.39 27.11
C ALA A 190 -28.57 -7.90 25.86
N THR A 191 -28.29 -6.60 25.79
CA THR A 191 -27.78 -5.93 24.60
C THR A 191 -26.51 -5.16 24.93
N ILE A 192 -25.43 -5.47 24.22
CA ILE A 192 -24.19 -4.69 24.25
C ILE A 192 -24.24 -3.66 23.13
N SER A 193 -23.92 -2.40 23.44
CA SER A 193 -23.79 -1.32 22.46
C SER A 193 -22.42 -0.65 22.56
N GLY A 194 -21.98 -0.03 21.48
CA GLY A 194 -20.68 0.64 21.37
C GLY A 194 -20.45 1.25 20.01
N THR A 195 -19.22 1.71 19.75
CA THR A 195 -18.78 2.09 18.40
C THR A 195 -17.88 0.99 17.84
N VAL A 196 -17.94 0.82 16.53
CA VAL A 196 -17.05 -0.07 15.78
C VAL A 196 -16.34 0.77 14.74
N SER A 197 -15.03 0.68 14.69
CA SER A 197 -14.20 1.35 13.67
C SER A 197 -13.15 0.38 13.16
N LEU A 198 -12.58 0.64 11.99
CA LEU A 198 -11.43 -0.14 11.54
C LEU A 198 -10.27 0.08 12.54
N THR A 199 -9.52 -0.98 12.86
CA THR A 199 -8.16 -0.79 13.35
C THR A 199 -7.38 -0.13 12.22
N THR A 200 -6.53 0.83 12.55
CA THR A 200 -5.66 1.49 11.57
C THR A 200 -4.95 0.45 10.68
N PRO A 201 -5.10 0.51 9.34
CA PRO A 201 -4.37 -0.35 8.41
C PRO A 201 -2.86 -0.28 8.64
N PRO A 202 -2.05 -1.28 8.22
CA PRO A 202 -0.60 -1.18 8.36
C PRO A 202 -0.04 0.00 7.53
N ALA A 203 1.14 0.49 7.93
CA ALA A 203 1.89 1.46 7.15
C ALA A 203 2.14 0.95 5.71
N PRO A 204 2.38 1.84 4.73
CA PRO A 204 2.67 1.42 3.36
C PRO A 204 3.93 0.56 3.27
N VAL A 205 4.04 -0.26 2.23
CA VAL A 205 5.25 -0.99 1.87
C VAL A 205 5.67 -0.53 0.48
N ALA A 206 6.88 0.03 0.38
CA ALA A 206 7.42 0.58 -0.85
C ALA A 206 8.33 -0.42 -1.56
N VAL A 207 8.30 -0.44 -2.89
CA VAL A 207 9.02 -1.39 -3.77
C VAL A 207 9.90 -0.61 -4.76
N ASN A 208 11.07 -1.17 -5.11
CA ASN A 208 12.02 -0.49 -5.98
C ASN A 208 11.47 -0.27 -7.41
N ASP A 209 11.84 0.86 -8.02
CA ASP A 209 11.35 1.32 -9.32
C ASP A 209 12.49 1.44 -10.34
N PRO A 210 12.58 0.53 -11.32
CA PRO A 210 13.46 0.72 -12.47
C PRO A 210 12.80 1.63 -13.52
N VAL A 211 13.52 2.65 -13.98
CA VAL A 211 13.07 3.60 -15.00
C VAL A 211 14.17 3.82 -16.03
N ALA A 212 13.78 4.07 -17.28
CA ALA A 212 14.68 4.54 -18.31
C ALA A 212 14.20 5.87 -18.88
N THR A 213 15.13 6.73 -19.30
CA THR A 213 14.82 7.96 -20.01
C THR A 213 15.86 8.27 -21.07
N ALA A 214 15.47 9.03 -22.08
CA ALA A 214 16.39 9.52 -23.10
C ALA A 214 17.34 10.58 -22.51
N HIS A 215 18.49 10.75 -23.15
CA HIS A 215 19.45 11.80 -22.83
C HIS A 215 18.76 13.17 -22.71
N ASN A 216 19.08 13.92 -21.65
CA ASN A 216 18.50 15.24 -21.34
C ASN A 216 16.96 15.30 -21.29
N THR A 217 16.28 14.16 -21.18
CA THR A 217 14.81 14.10 -21.09
C THR A 217 14.38 13.75 -19.68
N ALA A 218 13.46 14.53 -19.12
CA ALA A 218 12.90 14.24 -17.80
C ALA A 218 12.03 12.97 -17.83
N ALA A 219 12.11 12.17 -16.77
CA ALA A 219 11.28 10.99 -16.56
C ALA A 219 10.13 11.33 -15.60
N THR A 220 8.92 10.93 -15.97
CA THR A 220 7.74 10.99 -15.10
C THR A 220 7.49 9.60 -14.53
N ILE A 221 7.53 9.48 -13.20
CA ILE A 221 7.59 8.21 -12.49
C ILE A 221 6.42 8.15 -11.51
N ASN A 222 5.55 7.15 -11.67
CA ASN A 222 4.54 6.81 -10.68
C ASN A 222 5.05 5.66 -9.80
N VAL A 223 5.77 6.02 -8.74
CA VAL A 223 6.36 5.06 -7.78
C VAL A 223 5.30 4.25 -7.02
N LEU A 224 4.04 4.70 -7.00
CA LEU A 224 2.98 4.01 -6.27
C LEU A 224 2.40 2.81 -7.03
N ASN A 225 2.77 2.59 -8.30
CA ASN A 225 2.17 1.56 -9.15
C ASN A 225 2.43 0.13 -8.66
N ASN A 226 3.57 -0.11 -8.01
CA ASN A 226 4.01 -1.41 -7.48
C ASN A 226 4.05 -1.44 -5.94
N ASP A 227 3.62 -0.36 -5.27
CA ASP A 227 3.61 -0.23 -3.82
C ASP A 227 2.33 -0.77 -3.18
N THR A 228 2.44 -1.23 -1.94
CA THR A 228 1.26 -1.60 -1.13
C THR A 228 0.92 -0.46 -0.18
N VAL A 229 -0.11 0.33 -0.52
CA VAL A 229 -0.41 1.60 0.19
C VAL A 229 -1.45 1.46 1.30
N ASN A 230 -2.21 0.35 1.36
CA ASN A 230 -3.17 -0.01 2.42
C ASN A 230 -4.09 1.16 2.84
N GLY A 231 -4.66 1.87 1.86
CA GLY A 231 -5.38 3.13 2.03
C GLY A 231 -4.95 4.13 0.96
N LEU A 232 -5.36 5.41 1.07
CA LEU A 232 -4.81 6.47 0.21
C LEU A 232 -3.42 6.85 0.72
N ALA A 233 -2.41 6.80 -0.16
CA ALA A 233 -1.10 7.42 0.11
C ALA A 233 -1.35 8.90 0.37
N SER A 234 -0.87 9.40 1.49
CA SER A 234 -1.00 10.81 1.84
C SER A 234 0.14 11.62 1.24
N THR A 235 1.37 11.07 1.18
CA THR A 235 2.53 11.72 0.56
C THR A 235 3.57 10.72 0.06
N VAL A 236 4.25 11.07 -1.03
CA VAL A 236 5.54 10.50 -1.47
C VAL A 236 6.64 11.51 -1.14
N ALA A 237 7.74 11.07 -0.56
CA ALA A 237 8.87 11.94 -0.23
C ALA A 237 10.20 11.27 -0.57
N VAL A 238 11.09 12.02 -1.23
CA VAL A 238 12.50 11.64 -1.40
C VAL A 238 13.20 11.72 -0.05
N VAL A 239 13.99 10.71 0.27
CA VAL A 239 14.71 10.66 1.54
C VAL A 239 15.81 11.73 1.55
N SER A 240 15.82 12.56 2.59
CA SER A 240 16.79 13.65 2.73
C SER A 240 18.23 13.13 2.68
N GLY A 241 19.07 13.76 1.85
CA GLY A 241 20.47 13.36 1.64
C GLY A 241 20.67 12.10 0.78
N GLN A 242 19.59 11.43 0.34
CA GLN A 242 19.65 10.24 -0.54
C GLN A 242 18.99 10.53 -1.91
N GLY A 243 19.19 11.75 -2.42
CA GLY A 243 18.79 12.16 -3.75
C GLY A 243 19.75 11.68 -4.84
N PRO A 244 19.39 11.90 -6.13
CA PRO A 244 20.27 11.62 -7.25
C PRO A 244 21.58 12.42 -7.20
N THR A 245 22.63 11.87 -7.79
CA THR A 245 23.94 12.55 -7.90
C THR A 245 24.15 13.24 -9.25
N ASN A 246 23.47 12.76 -10.30
CA ASN A 246 23.61 13.19 -11.69
C ASN A 246 22.28 13.70 -12.27
N GLY A 247 21.44 14.26 -11.41
CA GLY A 247 20.14 14.79 -11.78
C GLY A 247 19.45 15.49 -10.60
N THR A 248 18.17 15.80 -10.79
CA THR A 248 17.32 16.39 -9.75
C THR A 248 15.99 15.65 -9.71
N VAL A 249 15.36 15.63 -8.54
CA VAL A 249 14.03 15.03 -8.36
C VAL A 249 13.10 16.05 -7.74
N SER A 250 11.86 16.10 -8.24
CA SER A 250 10.74 16.79 -7.62
C SER A 250 9.55 15.84 -7.47
N VAL A 251 8.72 16.07 -6.47
CA VAL A 251 7.48 15.32 -6.25
C VAL A 251 6.31 16.30 -6.36
N ASN A 252 5.35 16.00 -7.22
CA ASN A 252 4.13 16.79 -7.33
C ASN A 252 3.26 16.53 -6.09
N SER A 253 3.05 17.56 -5.26
CA SER A 253 2.31 17.42 -3.99
C SER A 253 0.84 17.06 -4.14
N SER A 254 0.25 17.25 -5.32
CA SER A 254 -1.16 16.97 -5.59
C SER A 254 -1.35 15.56 -6.16
N THR A 255 -0.52 15.16 -7.11
CA THR A 255 -0.64 13.86 -7.80
C THR A 255 0.27 12.78 -7.23
N GLN A 256 1.24 13.16 -6.37
CA GLN A 256 2.32 12.29 -5.88
C GLN A 256 3.23 11.70 -6.96
N ILE A 257 3.11 12.21 -8.20
CA ILE A 257 3.97 11.81 -9.31
C ILE A 257 5.36 12.42 -9.11
N VAL A 258 6.39 11.59 -9.30
CA VAL A 258 7.80 11.97 -9.19
C VAL A 258 8.31 12.36 -10.57
N THR A 259 9.06 13.46 -10.66
CA THR A 259 9.77 13.85 -11.88
C THR A 259 11.27 13.82 -11.60
N TYR A 260 12.01 13.00 -12.35
CA TYR A 260 13.47 13.02 -12.38
C TYR A 260 13.96 13.75 -13.63
N THR A 261 14.87 14.71 -13.46
CA THR A 261 15.51 15.43 -14.57
C THR A 261 17.01 15.16 -14.51
N PRO A 262 17.60 14.47 -15.51
CA PRO A 262 19.04 14.25 -15.54
C PRO A 262 19.81 15.56 -15.68
N ALA A 263 21.02 15.61 -15.15
CA ALA A 263 21.95 16.69 -15.39
C ALA A 263 22.27 16.78 -16.89
N ASN A 264 22.49 17.99 -17.40
CA ASN A 264 22.76 18.18 -18.81
C ASN A 264 24.02 17.41 -19.25
N GLY A 265 23.90 16.58 -20.27
CA GLY A 265 24.99 15.76 -20.80
C GLY A 265 25.19 14.42 -20.08
N PHE A 266 24.41 14.11 -19.05
CA PHE A 266 24.55 12.86 -18.31
C PHE A 266 23.96 11.68 -19.09
N THR A 267 24.71 10.57 -19.10
CA THR A 267 24.26 9.23 -19.50
C THR A 267 24.85 8.23 -18.52
N GLY A 268 24.10 7.18 -18.19
CA GLY A 268 24.47 6.20 -17.17
C GLY A 268 23.34 5.92 -16.20
N VAL A 269 23.69 5.38 -15.03
CA VAL A 269 22.75 5.08 -13.95
C VAL A 269 22.78 6.19 -12.91
N ASP A 270 21.60 6.63 -12.47
CA ASP A 270 21.45 7.44 -11.26
C ASP A 270 20.40 6.81 -10.35
N THR A 271 20.47 7.11 -9.05
CA THR A 271 19.59 6.49 -8.06
C THR A 271 19.17 7.47 -6.99
N PHE A 272 17.95 7.32 -6.49
CA PHE A 272 17.50 8.02 -5.29
C PHE A 272 16.55 7.15 -4.48
N LYS A 273 16.40 7.45 -3.19
CA LYS A 273 15.46 6.73 -2.32
C LYS A 273 14.24 7.55 -1.97
N TYR A 274 13.12 6.87 -1.78
CA TYR A 274 11.86 7.49 -1.33
C TYR A 274 11.18 6.67 -0.23
N LYS A 275 10.21 7.31 0.41
CA LYS A 275 9.24 6.69 1.32
C LYS A 275 7.84 7.16 0.96
N VAL A 276 6.85 6.32 1.29
CA VAL A 276 5.43 6.62 1.17
C VAL A 276 4.85 6.73 2.57
N THR A 277 4.04 7.76 2.81
CA THR A 277 3.36 7.95 4.10
C THR A 277 1.85 7.97 3.87
N ASN A 278 1.11 7.20 4.67
CA ASN A 278 -0.34 7.30 4.79
C ASN A 278 -0.71 7.71 6.23
N ALA A 279 -2.00 7.79 6.53
CA ALA A 279 -2.49 8.13 7.88
C ALA A 279 -2.02 7.15 8.98
N ASN A 280 -1.51 5.98 8.60
CA ASN A 280 -1.15 4.89 9.51
C ASN A 280 0.36 4.71 9.68
N GLY A 281 1.19 5.49 8.99
CA GLY A 281 2.64 5.47 9.14
C GLY A 281 3.41 5.68 7.84
N THR A 282 4.72 5.55 7.93
CA THR A 282 5.67 5.70 6.83
C THR A 282 6.27 4.34 6.47
N SER A 283 6.47 4.08 5.18
CA SER A 283 7.04 2.85 4.65
C SER A 283 8.52 2.63 4.98
N ASN A 284 9.01 1.44 4.62
CA ASN A 284 10.43 1.22 4.33
C ASN A 284 10.95 2.17 3.23
N GLU A 285 12.27 2.28 3.11
CA GLU A 285 12.88 2.94 1.96
C GLU A 285 12.78 2.03 0.72
N ALA A 286 12.47 2.64 -0.42
CA ALA A 286 12.58 2.02 -1.74
C ALA A 286 13.48 2.88 -2.63
N THR A 287 14.11 2.25 -3.61
CA THR A 287 15.08 2.86 -4.52
C THR A 287 14.49 3.01 -5.91
N VAL A 288 14.54 4.21 -6.45
CA VAL A 288 14.36 4.44 -7.89
C VAL A 288 15.72 4.37 -8.56
N THR A 289 15.83 3.54 -9.59
CA THR A 289 17.03 3.41 -10.43
C THR A 289 16.70 3.93 -11.82
N VAL A 290 17.39 4.99 -12.27
CA VAL A 290 17.15 5.63 -13.55
C VAL A 290 18.32 5.38 -14.50
N ASN A 291 18.04 4.72 -15.62
CA ASN A 291 18.99 4.55 -16.73
C ASN A 291 18.79 5.65 -17.77
N VAL A 292 19.81 6.47 -17.99
CA VAL A 292 19.81 7.55 -18.99
C VAL A 292 20.56 7.09 -20.23
N ALA A 293 19.80 6.91 -21.33
CA ALA A 293 20.31 6.42 -22.59
C ALA A 293 21.38 7.35 -23.21
N PRO A 294 22.27 6.82 -24.08
CA PRO A 294 23.22 7.63 -24.83
C PRO A 294 22.52 8.56 -25.84
N ARG A 295 23.27 9.48 -26.44
CA ARG A 295 22.81 10.34 -27.54
C ARG A 295 23.79 10.27 -28.70
N ALA A 296 23.27 9.89 -29.87
CA ALA A 296 24.02 9.88 -31.11
C ALA A 296 23.85 11.23 -31.85
N ASN A 297 24.92 11.71 -32.47
CA ASN A 297 25.02 12.96 -33.20
C ASN A 297 25.27 12.70 -34.68
N ASN A 298 24.79 13.61 -35.53
CA ASN A 298 24.97 13.44 -36.96
C ASN A 298 26.44 13.63 -37.35
N ASP A 299 26.88 12.83 -38.32
CA ASP A 299 28.25 12.79 -38.81
C ASP A 299 28.34 13.24 -40.27
N THR A 300 29.53 13.68 -40.64
CA THR A 300 29.90 13.90 -42.04
C THR A 300 31.22 13.21 -42.34
N ALA A 301 31.32 12.64 -43.54
CA ALA A 301 32.53 11.97 -44.00
C ALA A 301 32.73 12.18 -45.50
N SER A 302 33.94 11.97 -45.98
CA SER A 302 34.24 11.85 -47.40
C SER A 302 34.78 10.46 -47.70
N ALA A 303 34.40 9.91 -48.85
CA ALA A 303 34.85 8.62 -49.33
C ALA A 303 35.31 8.74 -50.78
N ASN A 304 36.35 8.00 -51.13
CA ASN A 304 36.72 7.84 -52.54
C ASN A 304 35.80 6.81 -53.19
N GLN A 305 35.36 7.09 -54.42
CA GLN A 305 34.54 6.16 -55.19
C GLN A 305 35.19 4.77 -55.25
N ASN A 306 34.39 3.73 -54.98
CA ASN A 306 34.77 2.32 -54.98
C ASN A 306 35.88 1.93 -53.99
N VAL A 307 36.14 2.77 -52.98
CA VAL A 307 37.08 2.48 -51.90
C VAL A 307 36.32 2.36 -50.58
N ALA A 308 36.55 1.23 -49.89
CA ALA A 308 36.00 1.02 -48.56
C ALA A 308 36.57 2.08 -47.58
N THR A 309 35.69 2.87 -47.00
CA THR A 309 36.04 3.98 -46.10
C THR A 309 35.48 3.71 -44.71
N ALA A 310 36.35 3.65 -43.70
CA ALA A 310 35.95 3.50 -42.30
C ALA A 310 35.66 4.87 -41.68
N ILE A 311 34.48 5.01 -41.08
CA ILE A 311 33.94 6.26 -40.54
C ILE A 311 33.74 6.09 -39.02
N SER A 312 34.44 6.90 -38.24
CA SER A 312 34.33 6.91 -36.77
C SER A 312 33.15 7.77 -36.31
N VAL A 313 31.98 7.14 -36.13
CA VAL A 313 30.75 7.84 -35.75
C VAL A 313 30.64 8.13 -34.25
N LEU A 314 31.32 7.37 -33.39
CA LEU A 314 31.22 7.56 -31.93
C LEU A 314 31.96 8.80 -31.40
N THR A 315 32.74 9.50 -32.23
CA THR A 315 33.66 10.57 -31.75
C THR A 315 32.94 11.82 -31.26
N ASN A 316 31.77 12.14 -31.82
CA ASN A 316 30.94 13.27 -31.43
C ASN A 316 29.76 12.85 -30.55
N ASP A 317 29.55 11.55 -30.30
CA ASP A 317 28.44 11.01 -29.54
C ASP A 317 28.62 11.17 -28.02
N VAL A 318 27.50 11.24 -27.29
CA VAL A 318 27.49 11.22 -25.82
C VAL A 318 27.10 9.83 -25.36
N THR A 319 28.06 9.07 -24.84
CA THR A 319 27.87 7.67 -24.44
C THR A 319 28.45 7.39 -23.06
N SER A 320 28.08 6.25 -22.49
CA SER A 320 28.64 5.73 -21.24
C SER A 320 29.05 4.26 -21.42
N GLY A 321 30.18 3.88 -20.82
CA GLY A 321 30.68 2.51 -20.89
C GLY A 321 30.98 2.05 -22.33
N THR A 322 30.81 0.76 -22.58
CA THR A 322 30.99 0.19 -23.92
C THR A 322 29.77 0.49 -24.79
N ALA A 323 30.03 1.05 -25.97
CA ALA A 323 29.02 1.43 -26.95
C ALA A 323 29.12 0.55 -28.22
N THR A 324 27.98 0.13 -28.75
CA THR A 324 27.88 -0.62 -30.01
C THR A 324 27.08 0.17 -31.04
N VAL A 325 27.62 0.32 -32.25
CA VAL A 325 26.96 1.00 -33.38
C VAL A 325 26.07 0.02 -34.13
N ASN A 326 24.82 0.41 -34.40
CA ASN A 326 23.86 -0.37 -35.16
C ASN A 326 23.34 0.45 -36.34
N ILE A 327 23.57 0.00 -37.57
CA ILE A 327 23.02 0.63 -38.77
C ILE A 327 21.53 0.32 -38.86
N THR A 328 20.70 1.37 -38.84
CA THR A 328 19.23 1.25 -38.95
C THR A 328 18.75 1.47 -40.38
N GLN A 329 19.52 2.18 -41.20
CA GLN A 329 19.22 2.39 -42.61
C GLN A 329 20.49 2.37 -43.46
N GLN A 330 20.49 1.49 -44.47
CA GLN A 330 21.55 1.41 -45.48
C GLN A 330 21.52 2.62 -46.43
N PRO A 331 22.67 2.99 -47.03
CA PRO A 331 22.72 4.05 -48.02
C PRO A 331 22.02 3.64 -49.32
N SER A 332 21.43 4.60 -50.01
CA SER A 332 20.79 4.37 -51.32
C SER A 332 21.78 4.07 -52.44
N ASN A 333 23.03 4.51 -52.31
CA ASN A 333 24.07 4.40 -53.34
C ASN A 333 25.35 3.75 -52.78
N GLY A 334 25.26 2.50 -52.34
CA GLY A 334 26.39 1.74 -51.82
C GLY A 334 25.98 0.68 -50.81
N SER A 335 26.93 0.29 -49.96
CA SER A 335 26.68 -0.58 -48.81
C SER A 335 27.43 -0.07 -47.59
N ALA A 336 26.90 -0.34 -46.40
CA ALA A 336 27.50 0.01 -45.13
C ALA A 336 27.48 -1.17 -44.16
N THR A 337 28.60 -1.43 -43.49
CA THR A 337 28.73 -2.45 -42.44
C THR A 337 29.40 -1.86 -41.21
N VAL A 338 29.29 -2.50 -40.04
CA VAL A 338 30.01 -2.10 -38.82
C VAL A 338 31.19 -3.05 -38.64
N ASN A 339 32.40 -2.52 -38.50
CA ASN A 339 33.60 -3.33 -38.27
C ASN A 339 33.79 -3.68 -36.78
N GLY A 340 34.76 -4.55 -36.47
CA GLY A 340 35.06 -4.97 -35.09
C GLY A 340 35.52 -3.85 -34.15
N SER A 341 35.89 -2.69 -34.69
CA SER A 341 36.24 -1.49 -33.92
C SER A 341 35.05 -0.53 -33.72
N GLY A 342 33.85 -0.91 -34.17
CA GLY A 342 32.64 -0.08 -34.05
C GLY A 342 32.56 1.08 -35.05
N GLN A 343 33.36 1.08 -36.12
CA GLN A 343 33.27 2.08 -37.19
C GLN A 343 32.32 1.61 -38.29
N ILE A 344 31.63 2.56 -38.93
CA ILE A 344 30.85 2.28 -40.14
C ILE A 344 31.79 2.23 -41.34
N VAL A 345 31.85 1.09 -42.03
CA VAL A 345 32.61 0.92 -43.28
C VAL A 345 31.64 1.07 -44.44
N TYR A 346 31.80 2.15 -45.22
CA TYR A 346 30.99 2.45 -46.40
C TYR A 346 31.77 2.17 -47.69
N THR A 347 31.09 1.62 -48.70
CA THR A 347 31.61 1.50 -50.08
C THR A 347 30.52 1.93 -51.07
N SER A 348 30.85 2.85 -51.99
CA SER A 348 29.90 3.35 -52.99
C SER A 348 29.53 2.30 -54.03
N ALA A 349 28.34 2.42 -54.61
CA ALA A 349 27.93 1.58 -55.74
C ALA A 349 28.41 2.15 -57.09
N GLY A 350 28.99 1.30 -57.93
CA GLY A 350 29.29 1.61 -59.34
C GLY A 350 30.10 2.89 -59.53
N THR A 351 29.62 3.79 -60.39
CA THR A 351 30.25 5.09 -60.65
C THR A 351 29.61 6.23 -59.87
N PHE A 352 28.96 5.95 -58.74
CA PHE A 352 28.32 6.98 -57.93
C PHE A 352 29.33 7.99 -57.41
N THR A 353 28.96 9.28 -57.50
CA THR A 353 29.64 10.42 -56.88
C THR A 353 28.58 11.34 -56.29
N GLY A 354 28.90 12.07 -55.23
CA GLY A 354 27.96 12.93 -54.53
C GLY A 354 27.57 12.39 -53.16
N ALA A 355 26.53 12.97 -52.57
CA ALA A 355 26.14 12.69 -51.19
C ALA A 355 25.20 11.47 -51.08
N THR A 356 25.48 10.58 -50.12
CA THR A 356 24.54 9.57 -49.64
C THR A 356 24.44 9.61 -48.12
N THR A 357 23.42 8.99 -47.55
CA THR A 357 23.18 9.01 -46.10
C THR A 357 23.05 7.60 -45.54
N ILE A 358 23.53 7.40 -44.33
CA ILE A 358 23.43 6.16 -43.55
C ILE A 358 22.81 6.54 -42.22
N LYS A 359 21.83 5.79 -41.73
CA LYS A 359 21.30 6.02 -40.38
C LYS A 359 21.75 4.97 -39.40
N TYR A 360 21.99 5.37 -38.17
CA TYR A 360 22.49 4.49 -37.12
C TYR A 360 21.95 4.87 -35.75
N THR A 361 22.08 3.94 -34.81
CA THR A 361 21.89 4.14 -33.37
C THR A 361 23.10 3.60 -32.61
N VAL A 362 23.25 4.04 -31.36
CA VAL A 362 24.27 3.58 -30.43
C VAL A 362 23.60 2.92 -29.23
N THR A 363 24.02 1.71 -28.89
CA THR A 363 23.51 0.97 -27.73
C THR A 363 24.60 0.80 -26.68
N THR A 364 24.22 0.99 -25.42
CA THR A 364 25.04 0.76 -24.23
C THR A 364 24.26 -0.11 -23.24
N THR A 365 24.86 -0.45 -22.10
CA THR A 365 24.14 -1.10 -20.97
C THR A 365 23.02 -0.23 -20.39
N HIS A 366 23.00 1.07 -20.68
CA HIS A 366 22.03 2.03 -20.14
C HIS A 366 20.91 2.37 -21.15
N GLY A 367 20.91 1.74 -22.32
CA GLY A 367 19.87 1.90 -23.35
C GLY A 367 20.41 2.21 -24.74
N THR A 368 19.48 2.48 -25.65
CA THR A 368 19.75 2.82 -27.05
C THR A 368 19.50 4.31 -27.29
N SER A 369 20.36 4.94 -28.08
CA SER A 369 20.27 6.36 -28.43
C SER A 369 19.08 6.67 -29.34
N ASN A 370 18.89 7.96 -29.60
CA ASN A 370 18.18 8.43 -30.80
C ASN A 370 18.86 7.92 -32.08
N GLU A 371 18.12 7.98 -33.19
CA GLU A 371 18.68 7.78 -34.54
C GLU A 371 19.49 9.01 -34.96
N ALA A 372 20.69 8.76 -35.50
CA ALA A 372 21.58 9.76 -36.09
C ALA A 372 21.88 9.43 -37.56
N THR A 373 22.31 10.43 -38.32
CA THR A 373 22.61 10.32 -39.75
C THR A 373 24.07 10.62 -40.03
N VAL A 374 24.73 9.74 -40.76
CA VAL A 374 26.02 9.99 -41.40
C VAL A 374 25.78 10.45 -42.83
N THR A 375 26.29 11.62 -43.21
CA THR A 375 26.31 12.07 -44.61
C THR A 375 27.68 11.82 -45.21
N VAL A 376 27.75 10.98 -46.25
CA VAL A 376 28.99 10.63 -46.94
C VAL A 376 29.05 11.30 -48.30
N ASN A 377 30.06 12.15 -48.52
CA ASN A 377 30.33 12.76 -49.82
C ASN A 377 31.36 11.95 -50.62
N VAL A 378 30.91 11.32 -51.70
CA VAL A 378 31.73 10.45 -52.55
C VAL A 378 32.40 11.26 -53.64
N VAL A 379 33.73 11.26 -53.66
CA VAL A 379 34.54 11.95 -54.67
C VAL A 379 34.99 10.98 -55.78
N PRO A 380 35.08 11.44 -57.03
CA PRO A 380 35.57 10.61 -58.14
C PRO A 380 37.04 10.22 -57.93
N PRO A 381 37.51 9.13 -58.56
CA PRO A 381 38.92 8.79 -58.56
C PRO A 381 39.74 9.88 -59.26
N VAL A 382 40.98 10.08 -58.82
CA VAL A 382 41.91 10.98 -59.49
C VAL A 382 42.24 10.39 -60.88
N PRO A 383 42.09 11.16 -61.97
CA PRO A 383 42.48 10.68 -63.30
C PRO A 383 43.97 10.35 -63.34
N VAL A 384 44.32 9.20 -63.92
CA VAL A 384 45.71 8.83 -64.20
C VAL A 384 45.94 9.02 -65.70
N ALA A 385 46.79 9.99 -66.06
CA ALA A 385 47.25 10.14 -67.43
C ALA A 385 48.19 8.99 -67.79
N VAL A 386 48.04 8.45 -69.00
CA VAL A 386 48.96 7.46 -69.57
C VAL A 386 49.82 8.17 -70.61
N ASN A 387 51.07 7.75 -70.77
CA ASN A 387 51.94 8.35 -71.79
C ASN A 387 51.44 7.95 -73.18
N ASP A 388 51.10 8.95 -74.00
CA ASP A 388 50.73 8.76 -75.39
C ASP A 388 51.95 8.92 -76.32
N ALA A 389 52.02 8.09 -77.36
CA ALA A 389 53.07 8.16 -78.36
C ALA A 389 52.47 7.99 -79.76
N ALA A 390 52.93 8.79 -80.72
CA ALA A 390 52.63 8.59 -82.13
C ALA A 390 53.87 8.80 -82.99
N ASN A 391 53.91 8.07 -84.10
CA ASN A 391 54.93 8.23 -85.13
C ASN A 391 54.28 8.86 -86.36
N THR A 392 55.00 9.76 -87.02
CA THR A 392 54.59 10.34 -88.30
C THR A 392 55.73 10.29 -89.30
N LEU A 393 55.38 10.32 -90.58
CA LEU A 393 56.34 10.53 -91.66
C LEU A 393 56.69 12.02 -91.73
N GLN A 394 57.83 12.32 -92.35
CA GLN A 394 58.26 13.71 -92.55
C GLN A 394 57.14 14.52 -93.25
N ASN A 395 56.81 15.67 -92.67
CA ASN A 395 55.79 16.62 -93.13
C ASN A 395 54.34 16.08 -93.14
N GLN A 396 54.07 14.96 -92.48
CA GLN A 396 52.70 14.47 -92.29
C GLN A 396 52.19 14.85 -90.90
N ALA A 397 51.00 15.42 -90.83
CA ALA A 397 50.32 15.62 -89.56
C ALA A 397 49.95 14.26 -88.95
N VAL A 398 50.12 14.13 -87.63
CA VAL A 398 49.61 12.99 -86.86
C VAL A 398 48.78 13.52 -85.70
N THR A 399 47.61 12.91 -85.52
CA THR A 399 46.74 13.20 -84.39
C THR A 399 47.17 12.29 -83.23
N ILE A 400 47.46 12.89 -82.08
CA ILE A 400 47.64 12.20 -80.79
C ILE A 400 46.39 12.56 -79.99
N ASN A 401 45.65 11.54 -79.53
CA ASN A 401 44.46 11.72 -78.69
C ASN A 401 44.80 11.51 -77.24
#